data_AF-A0A818IYF1-F1
#
_entry.id   AF-A0A818IYF1-F1
#
_cell.length_a   1.000
_cell.length_b   1.000
_cell.length_c   1.000
_cell.angle_alpha   90.00
_cell.angle_beta   90.00
_cell.angle_gamma   90.00
#
_symmetry.space_group_name_H-M   'P 1'
#
loop_
_entity.id
_entity.type
_entity.pdbx_description
1 polymer ?
#
loop_
_entity_poly.entity_id
_entity_poly.type
_entity_poly.pdbx_seq_one_letter_code
_entity_poly.pdbx_strand_id
1 'polypeptide(L)'
;MFEENIDEKRVVTDTNMLLENVICPICYYILWKPIACGSCKNLLCRKCSDKNSNLCPFCRVTFQEQSPESNILSLLYNLRIRCYNSSNGCTDIVSYDLLEQHENLECKYISKKCHRCQQRVLIKNIDQHENLCEPIYRNECLQERSNERVDHRQSIFPMNQFLMEIFNSIFSLGQRPRTTFRNNLYQSAIFNQHHQQNYLVLFWILFKLIVLKPSIIHLVLLKFFIFDMHSFSNIVICILCYIAIWICFPFIRRHLILFVYSELSKNVICFVLTSINDTYFTLYLMLTSFISILINLQLSIHDFHLNNNFEKSLLCILLDFILPKLCLLMLRLFFEILPSFICTICWSLMVIFTIGSLF
;
A
#
# COMPACT_ATOMS: atom_id res chain seq x y z
N MET A 1 30.27 13.12 -2.37
CA MET A 1 29.43 12.21 -3.18
C MET A 1 28.28 13.07 -3.65
N PHE A 2 28.26 13.38 -4.94
CA PHE A 2 27.24 14.21 -5.56
C PHE A 2 25.90 13.47 -5.61
N GLU A 3 24.82 14.16 -5.29
CA GLU A 3 23.47 13.64 -5.46
C GLU A 3 22.93 14.05 -6.82
N GLU A 4 22.79 13.08 -7.72
CA GLU A 4 22.36 13.34 -9.11
C GLU A 4 20.85 13.63 -9.26
N ASN A 5 20.10 13.57 -8.16
CA ASN A 5 18.68 13.87 -8.13
C ASN A 5 18.49 15.32 -7.65
N ILE A 6 18.26 16.23 -8.60
CA ILE A 6 18.00 17.63 -8.28
C ILE A 6 16.49 17.82 -8.06
N ASP A 7 16.09 18.01 -6.80
CA ASP A 7 14.71 18.34 -6.41
C ASP A 7 14.32 19.75 -6.89
N GLU A 8 13.11 19.89 -7.40
CA GLU A 8 12.50 21.15 -7.83
C GLU A 8 12.58 22.22 -6.73
N LYS A 9 12.45 21.83 -5.46
CA LYS A 9 12.54 22.75 -4.31
C LYS A 9 13.90 23.46 -4.17
N ARG A 10 14.93 22.94 -4.84
CA ARG A 10 16.27 23.54 -4.84
C ARG A 10 16.41 24.62 -5.91
N VAL A 11 15.51 24.71 -6.87
CA VAL A 11 15.54 25.73 -7.93
C VAL A 11 15.03 27.04 -7.38
N VAL A 12 15.77 28.11 -7.66
CA VAL A 12 15.45 29.48 -7.22
C VAL A 12 14.83 30.30 -8.34
N THR A 13 14.98 29.89 -9.60
CA THR A 13 14.42 30.59 -10.76
C THR A 13 12.89 30.52 -10.76
N ASP A 14 12.20 31.68 -10.80
CA ASP A 14 10.73 31.86 -10.73
C ASP A 14 9.95 31.38 -11.98
N THR A 15 10.40 30.32 -12.64
CA THR A 15 9.89 29.90 -13.94
C THR A 15 9.19 28.55 -13.86
N ASN A 16 8.02 28.53 -13.21
CA ASN A 16 7.17 27.33 -13.12
C ASN A 16 6.86 26.72 -14.50
N MET A 17 6.67 27.55 -15.53
CA MET A 17 6.43 27.06 -16.90
C MET A 17 7.67 26.43 -17.57
N LEU A 18 8.89 26.70 -17.09
CA LEU A 18 10.11 26.13 -17.67
C LEU A 18 10.45 24.77 -17.03
N LEU A 19 9.97 24.51 -15.82
CA LEU A 19 10.28 23.30 -15.05
C LEU A 19 9.64 22.04 -15.64
N GLU A 20 8.41 22.13 -16.19
CA GLU A 20 7.70 20.97 -16.73
C GLU A 20 8.48 20.27 -17.87
N ASN A 21 9.19 21.03 -18.69
CA ASN A 21 9.95 20.51 -19.85
C ASN A 21 11.32 19.94 -19.48
N VAL A 22 11.78 20.16 -18.24
CA VAL A 22 13.11 19.73 -17.77
C VAL A 22 13.04 18.68 -16.67
N ILE A 23 11.86 18.13 -16.37
CA ILE A 23 11.68 17.04 -15.42
C ILE A 23 11.80 15.70 -16.14
N CYS A 24 12.59 14.79 -15.54
CA CYS A 24 12.72 13.44 -16.03
C CYS A 24 11.45 12.63 -15.73
N PRO A 25 10.78 12.06 -16.75
CA PRO A 25 9.56 11.26 -16.56
C PRO A 25 9.76 9.93 -15.81
N ILE A 26 11.01 9.48 -15.60
CA ILE A 26 11.31 8.23 -14.87
C ILE A 26 11.54 8.52 -13.38
N CYS A 27 12.44 9.46 -13.07
CA CYS A 27 12.83 9.72 -11.69
C CYS A 27 12.11 10.92 -11.07
N TYR A 28 11.36 11.70 -11.86
CA TYR A 28 10.63 12.89 -11.43
C TYR A 28 11.50 13.99 -10.80
N TYR A 29 12.80 13.98 -11.10
CA TYR A 29 13.75 15.05 -10.77
C TYR A 29 14.10 15.86 -12.01
N ILE A 30 14.74 17.01 -11.83
CA ILE A 30 15.29 17.77 -12.96
C ILE A 30 16.30 16.90 -13.69
N LEU A 31 16.24 16.92 -15.02
CA LEU A 31 17.08 16.11 -15.89
C LEU A 31 18.56 16.34 -15.57
N TRP A 32 19.26 15.28 -15.13
CA TRP A 32 20.71 15.29 -14.93
C TRP A 32 21.42 14.61 -16.09
N LYS A 33 22.36 15.33 -16.72
CA LYS A 33 23.05 14.92 -17.96
C LYS A 33 22.05 14.34 -18.96
N PRO A 34 21.10 15.16 -19.45
CA PRO A 34 20.00 14.71 -20.29
C PRO A 34 20.47 14.07 -21.59
N ILE A 35 19.74 13.06 -22.01
CA ILE A 35 19.85 12.44 -23.32
C ILE A 35 18.47 12.33 -23.95
N ALA A 36 18.38 12.45 -25.27
CA ALA A 36 17.16 12.28 -26.03
C ALA A 36 17.11 10.91 -26.71
N CYS A 37 15.92 10.31 -26.78
CA CYS A 37 15.71 9.13 -27.61
C CYS A 37 15.73 9.51 -29.09
N GLY A 38 16.53 8.84 -29.91
CA GLY A 38 16.63 9.14 -31.34
C GLY A 38 15.32 8.97 -32.12
N SER A 39 14.47 8.04 -31.69
CA SER A 39 13.20 7.72 -32.37
C SER A 39 12.05 8.65 -31.97
N CYS A 40 11.85 8.87 -30.67
CA CYS A 40 10.68 9.61 -30.15
C CYS A 40 11.01 10.96 -29.50
N LYS A 41 12.28 11.34 -29.44
CA LYS A 41 12.79 12.61 -28.89
C LYS A 41 12.49 12.89 -27.41
N ASN A 42 11.88 11.94 -26.70
CA ASN A 42 11.68 12.05 -25.25
C ASN A 42 13.02 12.12 -24.52
N LEU A 43 13.06 12.96 -23.48
CA LEU A 43 14.25 13.26 -22.68
C LEU A 43 14.32 12.40 -21.43
N LEU A 44 15.53 11.94 -21.10
CA LEU A 44 15.81 11.12 -19.94
C LEU A 44 17.13 11.53 -19.29
N CYS A 45 17.29 11.31 -17.99
CA CYS A 45 18.62 11.34 -17.37
C CYS A 45 19.44 10.16 -17.91
N ARG A 46 20.75 10.34 -18.10
CA ARG A 46 21.64 9.25 -18.52
C ARG A 46 21.59 8.03 -17.59
N LYS A 47 21.54 8.23 -16.27
CA LYS A 47 21.34 7.11 -15.32
C LYS A 47 20.00 6.39 -15.48
N CYS A 48 18.97 7.11 -15.92
CA CYS A 48 17.65 6.54 -16.09
C CYS A 48 17.54 5.75 -17.41
N SER A 49 18.33 6.06 -18.44
CA SER A 49 18.43 5.16 -19.60
C SER A 49 19.19 3.89 -19.27
N ASP A 50 20.29 3.98 -18.53
CA ASP A 50 21.15 2.82 -18.23
C ASP A 50 20.46 1.74 -17.39
N LYS A 51 19.46 2.14 -16.59
CA LYS A 51 18.65 1.21 -15.77
C LYS A 51 17.57 0.49 -16.57
N ASN A 52 17.14 1.07 -17.68
CA ASN A 52 16.16 0.45 -18.53
C ASN A 52 16.86 -0.50 -19.50
N SER A 53 16.14 -1.51 -19.98
CA SER A 53 16.61 -2.35 -21.08
C SER A 53 17.01 -1.49 -22.28
N ASN A 54 17.64 -2.07 -23.30
CA ASN A 54 18.00 -1.39 -24.55
C ASN A 54 16.79 -0.79 -25.32
N LEU A 55 15.60 -0.72 -24.74
CA LEU A 55 14.37 -0.18 -25.30
C LEU A 55 13.99 1.13 -24.60
N CYS A 56 13.53 2.11 -25.37
CA CYS A 56 13.01 3.36 -24.85
C CYS A 56 11.72 3.11 -24.02
N PRO A 57 11.59 3.66 -22.80
CA PRO A 57 10.40 3.46 -21.98
C PRO A 57 9.13 4.09 -22.56
N PHE A 58 9.24 5.06 -23.48
CA PHE A 58 8.10 5.73 -24.10
C PHE A 58 7.62 5.05 -25.38
N CYS A 59 8.54 4.78 -26.32
CA CYS A 59 8.17 4.22 -27.63
C CYS A 59 8.43 2.72 -27.76
N ARG A 60 9.10 2.09 -26.78
CA ARG A 60 9.47 0.65 -26.77
C ARG A 60 10.32 0.18 -27.95
N VAL A 61 10.95 1.11 -28.68
CA VAL A 61 11.93 0.85 -29.73
C VAL A 61 13.34 0.86 -29.14
N THR A 62 14.31 0.19 -29.78
CA THR A 62 15.73 0.25 -29.39
C THR A 62 16.18 1.69 -29.13
N PHE A 63 16.68 1.93 -27.93
CA PHE A 63 17.09 3.25 -27.48
C PHE A 63 18.37 3.67 -28.19
N GLN A 64 18.26 4.67 -29.06
CA GLN A 64 19.40 5.35 -29.67
C GLN A 64 19.64 6.66 -28.93
N GLU A 65 20.80 6.80 -28.30
CA GLU A 65 21.17 8.02 -27.60
C GLU A 65 21.41 9.15 -28.60
N GLN A 66 20.74 10.28 -28.41
CA GLN A 66 20.96 11.52 -29.13
C GLN A 66 21.13 12.68 -28.16
N SER A 67 21.86 13.71 -28.60
CA SER A 67 21.95 14.95 -27.83
C SER A 67 20.57 15.64 -27.78
N PRO A 68 20.14 16.17 -26.61
CA PRO A 68 18.95 17.00 -26.51
C PRO A 68 19.02 18.23 -27.43
N GLU A 69 17.85 18.77 -27.76
CA GLU A 69 17.77 20.03 -28.50
C GLU A 69 18.43 21.18 -27.72
N SER A 70 19.09 22.09 -28.44
CA SER A 70 19.82 23.22 -27.84
C SER A 70 18.96 24.07 -26.92
N ASN A 71 17.67 24.25 -27.26
CA ASN A 71 16.72 25.01 -26.45
C ASN A 71 16.57 24.43 -25.04
N ILE A 72 16.49 23.10 -24.92
CA ILE A 72 16.37 22.41 -23.63
C ILE A 72 17.65 22.56 -22.81
N LEU A 73 18.81 22.46 -23.46
CA LEU A 73 20.10 22.67 -22.79
C LEU A 73 20.23 24.10 -22.28
N SER A 74 19.84 25.09 -23.08
CA SER A 74 19.80 26.50 -22.65
C SER A 74 18.87 26.71 -21.45
N LEU A 75 17.71 26.05 -21.41
CA LEU A 75 16.81 26.09 -20.26
C LEU A 75 17.48 25.54 -19.00
N LEU A 76 18.13 24.37 -19.10
CA LEU A 76 18.85 23.77 -17.99
C LEU A 76 19.99 24.66 -17.49
N TYR A 77 20.82 25.21 -18.38
CA TYR A 77 21.95 26.07 -17.99
C TYR A 77 21.52 27.36 -17.29
N ASN A 78 20.32 27.87 -17.60
CA ASN A 78 19.77 29.05 -16.95
C ASN A 78 19.18 28.77 -15.55
N LEU A 79 19.10 27.51 -15.12
CA LEU A 79 18.61 27.17 -13.78
C LEU A 79 19.62 27.62 -12.71
N ARG A 80 19.10 28.36 -11.73
CA ARG A 80 19.82 28.74 -10.51
C ARG A 80 19.41 27.79 -9.41
N ILE A 81 20.37 27.00 -8.92
CA ILE A 81 20.13 25.86 -8.04
C ILE A 81 20.86 26.07 -6.72
N ARG A 82 20.13 25.89 -5.61
CA ARG A 82 20.70 25.90 -4.27
C ARG A 82 21.51 24.63 -4.03
N CYS A 83 22.69 24.78 -3.44
CA CYS A 83 23.54 23.67 -3.04
C CYS A 83 22.79 22.67 -2.14
N TYR A 84 23.04 21.37 -2.36
CA TYR A 84 22.50 20.29 -1.56
C TYR A 84 22.81 20.44 -0.07
N ASN A 85 24.03 20.92 0.25
CA ASN A 85 24.48 21.15 1.62
C ASN A 85 23.93 22.46 2.23
N SER A 86 22.83 23.01 1.70
CA SER A 86 22.22 24.22 2.27
C SER A 86 21.68 24.03 3.68
N SER A 87 21.23 22.81 4.01
CA SER A 87 20.89 22.41 5.38
C SER A 87 22.09 22.47 6.34
N ASN A 88 23.31 22.31 5.83
CA ASN A 88 24.55 22.40 6.59
C ASN A 88 25.14 23.83 6.62
N GLY A 89 24.46 24.81 6.01
CA GLY A 89 24.86 26.22 6.01
C GLY A 89 25.51 26.72 4.71
N CYS A 90 25.49 25.94 3.63
CA CYS A 90 25.89 26.46 2.32
C CYS A 90 24.81 27.38 1.75
N THR A 91 25.14 28.65 1.57
CA THR A 91 24.23 29.67 1.02
C THR A 91 24.36 29.84 -0.49
N ASP A 92 25.25 29.09 -1.13
CA ASP A 92 25.60 29.29 -2.52
C ASP A 92 24.46 28.83 -3.45
N ILE A 93 24.16 29.69 -4.42
CA ILE A 93 23.24 29.41 -5.53
C ILE A 93 24.09 29.41 -6.78
N VAL A 94 24.18 28.24 -7.42
CA VAL A 94 25.06 27.99 -8.56
C VAL A 94 24.23 27.66 -9.80
N SER A 95 24.81 27.84 -10.99
CA SER A 95 24.17 27.42 -12.23
C SER A 95 24.25 25.89 -12.37
N TYR A 96 23.37 25.32 -13.20
CA TYR A 96 23.27 23.87 -13.39
C TYR A 96 24.58 23.20 -13.86
N ASP A 97 25.32 23.86 -14.75
CA ASP A 97 26.62 23.40 -15.27
C ASP A 97 27.72 23.36 -14.20
N LEU A 98 27.72 24.31 -13.27
CA LEU A 98 28.72 24.40 -12.19
C LEU A 98 28.32 23.60 -10.94
N LEU A 99 27.12 23.04 -10.90
CA LEU A 99 26.59 22.36 -9.72
C LEU A 99 27.45 21.15 -9.29
N GLU A 100 27.86 20.32 -10.25
CA GLU A 100 28.69 19.13 -9.98
C GLU A 100 30.07 19.50 -9.42
N GLN A 101 30.69 20.55 -10.00
CA GLN A 101 31.98 21.06 -9.56
C GLN A 101 31.87 21.63 -8.14
N HIS A 102 30.85 22.45 -7.89
CA HIS A 102 30.63 23.04 -6.58
C HIS A 102 30.43 21.96 -5.51
N GLU A 103 29.51 21.03 -5.71
CA GLU A 103 29.13 20.04 -4.70
C GLU A 103 30.16 18.93 -4.46
N ASN A 104 31.06 18.69 -5.41
CA ASN A 104 32.13 17.70 -5.23
C ASN A 104 33.46 18.30 -4.76
N LEU A 105 33.81 19.49 -5.23
CA LEU A 105 35.16 20.02 -5.11
C LEU A 105 35.23 21.29 -4.24
N GLU A 106 34.27 22.21 -4.38
CA GLU A 106 34.40 23.56 -3.83
C GLU A 106 33.60 23.76 -2.52
N CYS A 107 32.53 23.00 -2.32
CA CYS A 107 31.62 23.20 -1.21
C CYS A 107 32.27 22.83 0.13
N LYS A 108 32.52 23.85 0.96
CA LYS A 108 33.12 23.70 2.31
C LYS A 108 32.19 22.99 3.31
N TYR A 109 30.91 22.83 2.97
CA TYR A 109 29.89 22.20 3.81
C TYR A 109 29.64 20.73 3.44
N ILE A 110 30.50 20.13 2.62
CA ILE A 110 30.50 18.68 2.39
C ILE A 110 30.94 17.98 3.68
N SER A 111 30.25 16.90 4.04
CA SER A 111 30.68 16.01 5.13
C SER A 111 31.70 14.99 4.62
N LYS A 112 32.90 14.95 5.23
CA LYS A 112 33.93 13.94 4.99
C LYS A 112 34.17 13.11 6.26
N LYS A 113 34.57 11.85 6.09
CA LYS A 113 34.98 11.00 7.22
C LYS A 113 36.39 11.39 7.66
N CYS A 114 36.56 11.65 8.94
CA CYS A 114 37.88 11.84 9.54
C CYS A 114 38.68 10.53 9.45
N HIS A 115 39.92 10.61 8.97
CA HIS A 115 40.82 9.46 8.85
C HIS A 115 41.19 8.83 10.21
N ARG A 116 41.24 9.61 11.30
CA ARG A 116 41.64 9.17 12.65
C ARG A 116 40.50 8.53 13.45
N CYS A 117 39.32 9.16 13.49
CA CYS A 117 38.20 8.69 14.31
C CYS A 117 36.98 8.22 13.50
N GLN A 118 37.04 8.24 12.15
CA GLN A 118 35.94 7.84 11.27
C GLN A 118 34.63 8.64 11.42
N GLN A 119 34.59 9.66 12.28
CA GLN A 119 33.43 10.55 12.43
C GLN A 119 33.26 11.40 11.17
N ARG A 120 32.00 11.68 10.82
CA ARG A 120 31.63 12.55 9.70
C ARG A 120 31.69 14.00 10.15
N VAL A 121 32.59 14.78 9.57
CA VAL A 121 32.83 16.19 9.91
C VAL A 121 32.72 17.03 8.64
N LEU A 122 32.19 18.25 8.76
CA LEU A 122 32.17 19.20 7.65
C LEU A 122 33.59 19.60 7.26
N ILE A 123 33.90 19.73 5.97
CA ILE A 123 35.24 20.15 5.50
C ILE A 123 35.66 21.46 6.17
N LYS A 124 34.76 22.43 6.33
CA LYS A 124 35.03 23.71 7.01
C LYS A 124 35.60 23.53 8.43
N ASN A 125 35.24 22.44 9.12
CA ASN A 125 35.62 22.17 10.50
C ASN A 125 36.66 21.04 10.61
N ILE A 126 37.17 20.51 9.48
CA ILE A 126 38.06 19.34 9.49
C ILE A 126 39.38 19.66 10.21
N ASP A 127 39.97 20.83 9.97
CA ASP A 127 41.24 21.23 10.59
C ASP A 127 41.10 21.39 12.11
N GLN A 128 40.00 22.01 12.55
CA GLN A 128 39.68 22.13 13.98
C GLN A 128 39.46 20.77 14.63
N HIS A 129 38.76 19.88 13.93
CA HIS A 129 38.54 18.52 14.40
C HIS A 129 39.85 17.73 14.47
N GLU A 130 40.72 17.79 13.46
CA GLU A 130 41.98 17.04 13.45
C GLU A 130 42.94 17.42 14.60
N ASN A 131 42.90 18.67 15.04
CA ASN A 131 43.65 19.15 16.20
C ASN A 131 43.11 18.63 17.54
N LEU A 132 41.81 18.33 17.62
CA LEU A 132 41.14 17.84 18.83
C LEU A 132 40.78 16.34 18.75
N CYS A 133 41.05 15.70 17.61
CA CYS A 133 40.61 14.35 17.33
C CYS A 133 41.52 13.35 18.04
N GLU A 134 40.99 12.69 19.05
CA GLU A 134 41.62 11.50 19.61
C GLU A 134 41.48 10.33 18.60
N PRO A 135 42.58 9.63 18.27
CA PRO A 135 42.51 8.48 17.39
C PRO A 135 41.67 7.38 18.05
N ILE A 136 40.76 6.78 17.29
CA ILE A 136 40.14 5.54 17.74
C ILE A 136 41.25 4.49 17.69
N TYR A 137 41.82 4.17 18.85
CA TYR A 137 42.61 2.96 19.00
C TYR A 137 41.67 1.81 18.67
N ARG A 138 41.83 1.22 17.48
CA ARG A 138 41.13 0.00 17.08
C ARG A 138 41.63 -1.09 18.03
N ASN A 139 40.96 -1.27 19.16
CA ASN A 139 41.21 -2.39 20.09
C ASN A 139 40.74 -3.74 19.51
N GLU A 140 40.46 -3.81 18.21
CA GLU A 140 39.94 -4.98 17.52
C GLU A 140 40.96 -6.13 17.37
N CYS A 141 42.25 -5.93 17.67
CA CYS A 141 43.23 -7.03 17.74
C CYS A 141 43.43 -7.67 19.12
N LEU A 142 42.75 -7.21 20.19
CA LEU A 142 42.88 -7.81 21.53
C LEU A 142 41.60 -8.43 22.10
N GLN A 143 40.48 -8.39 21.37
CA GLN A 143 39.20 -8.98 21.83
C GLN A 143 38.76 -10.24 21.07
N GLU A 144 39.40 -10.62 19.97
CA GLU A 144 39.09 -11.88 19.26
C GLU A 144 39.52 -13.15 20.03
N ARG A 145 40.22 -13.03 21.18
CA ARG A 145 40.48 -14.16 22.09
C ARG A 145 39.60 -14.22 23.33
N SER A 146 38.77 -13.21 23.62
CA SER A 146 37.98 -13.16 24.86
C SER A 146 36.46 -13.16 24.69
N ASN A 147 35.93 -12.96 23.48
CA ASN A 147 34.48 -12.76 23.26
C ASN A 147 33.75 -13.92 22.56
N GLU A 148 34.10 -15.18 22.86
CA GLU A 148 33.21 -16.32 22.59
C GLU A 148 32.08 -16.46 23.61
N ARG A 149 32.02 -15.62 24.65
CA ARG A 149 30.91 -15.59 25.61
C ARG A 149 30.74 -14.18 26.13
N VAL A 150 29.74 -13.46 25.66
CA VAL A 150 28.78 -12.67 26.47
C VAL A 150 27.82 -11.97 25.51
N ASP A 151 26.56 -12.20 25.81
CA ASP A 151 25.37 -11.92 25.04
C ASP A 151 24.91 -10.45 25.10
N HIS A 152 24.09 -10.08 24.12
CA HIS A 152 23.01 -9.09 24.15
C HIS A 152 23.04 -7.96 25.22
N ARG A 153 23.28 -6.72 24.79
CA ARG A 153 22.49 -5.49 25.08
C ARG A 153 23.28 -4.26 24.65
N GLN A 154 22.79 -3.53 23.64
CA GLN A 154 22.77 -2.06 23.54
C GLN A 154 22.46 -1.61 22.09
N SER A 155 21.17 -1.47 21.78
CA SER A 155 20.69 -0.73 20.60
C SER A 155 19.26 -0.24 20.83
N ILE A 156 19.06 0.57 21.86
CA ILE A 156 17.78 1.26 22.11
C ILE A 156 18.10 2.72 22.39
N PHE A 157 18.34 3.56 21.37
CA PHE A 157 18.33 5.01 21.59
C PHE A 157 17.89 5.94 20.43
N PRO A 158 17.75 5.54 19.14
CA PRO A 158 17.10 6.42 18.16
C PRO A 158 15.61 6.10 17.90
N MET A 159 15.07 4.99 18.44
CA MET A 159 13.73 4.49 18.06
C MET A 159 12.57 5.21 18.75
N ASN A 160 12.79 5.79 19.94
CA ASN A 160 11.72 6.44 20.71
C ASN A 160 11.30 7.81 20.13
N GLN A 161 12.20 8.48 19.40
CA GLN A 161 11.90 9.79 18.80
C GLN A 161 10.97 9.64 17.58
N PHE A 162 11.23 8.64 16.73
CA PHE A 162 10.40 8.33 15.57
C PHE A 162 9.01 7.79 15.95
N LEU A 163 8.93 6.97 17.01
CA LEU A 163 7.66 6.46 17.51
C LEU A 163 6.76 7.56 18.09
N MET A 164 7.33 8.61 18.69
CA MET A 164 6.56 9.76 19.19
C MET A 164 6.01 10.64 18.06
N GLU A 165 6.72 10.78 16.94
CA GLU A 165 6.22 11.50 15.76
C GLU A 165 5.03 10.78 15.12
N ILE A 166 5.11 9.45 14.99
CA ILE A 166 4.00 8.64 14.48
C ILE A 166 2.79 8.73 15.42
N PHE A 167 3.01 8.63 16.73
CA PHE A 167 1.91 8.68 17.71
C PHE A 167 1.19 10.05 17.69
N ASN A 168 1.94 11.14 17.60
CA ASN A 168 1.40 12.51 17.52
C ASN A 168 0.66 12.78 16.19
N SER A 169 1.10 12.16 15.09
CA SER A 169 0.41 12.27 13.79
C SER A 169 -0.94 11.53 13.76
N ILE A 170 -1.07 10.46 14.54
CA ILE A 170 -2.32 9.69 14.64
C ILE A 170 -3.32 10.39 15.57
N PHE A 171 -2.84 11.05 16.64
CA PHE A 171 -3.70 11.74 17.61
C PHE A 171 -4.18 13.13 17.17
N SER A 172 -3.54 13.76 16.18
CA SER A 172 -3.92 15.08 15.65
C SER A 172 -5.06 15.07 14.62
N LEU A 173 -5.65 13.91 14.32
CA LEU A 173 -6.79 13.75 13.40
C LEU A 173 -8.15 14.22 13.97
N GLY A 174 -8.14 15.04 15.03
CA GLY A 174 -9.33 15.64 15.64
C GLY A 174 -9.81 16.95 15.01
N GLN A 175 -9.09 17.55 14.05
CA GLN A 175 -9.54 18.78 13.38
C GLN A 175 -9.27 18.72 11.87
N ARG A 176 -10.32 18.99 11.08
CA ARG A 176 -10.27 19.20 9.62
C ARG A 176 -9.35 20.39 9.30
N PRO A 177 -8.59 20.40 8.18
CA PRO A 177 -9.16 20.29 6.84
C PRO A 177 -8.46 19.35 5.85
N ARG A 178 -9.25 19.00 4.83
CA ARG A 178 -8.92 18.27 3.61
C ARG A 178 -7.93 19.09 2.77
N THR A 179 -6.74 18.54 2.49
CA THR A 179 -6.05 18.51 1.17
C THR A 179 -4.62 17.95 1.24
N THR A 180 -4.01 17.78 2.41
CA THR A 180 -2.60 17.36 2.54
C THR A 180 -2.35 15.84 2.59
N PHE A 181 -3.39 15.00 2.59
CA PHE A 181 -3.23 13.55 2.75
C PHE A 181 -2.68 12.81 1.51
N ARG A 182 -2.77 13.42 0.31
CA ARG A 182 -2.38 12.76 -0.94
C ARG A 182 -0.86 12.79 -1.19
N ASN A 183 -0.15 13.80 -0.69
CA ASN A 183 1.30 13.96 -0.90
C ASN A 183 2.13 13.12 0.08
N ASN A 184 1.60 12.81 1.27
CA ASN A 184 2.31 12.00 2.27
C ASN A 184 2.29 10.49 1.97
N LEU A 185 1.34 10.02 1.15
CA LEU A 185 1.27 8.61 0.76
C LEU A 185 2.27 8.23 -0.35
N TYR A 186 2.72 9.20 -1.16
CA TYR A 186 3.64 8.91 -2.26
C TYR A 186 5.12 8.84 -1.80
N GLN A 187 5.49 9.60 -0.76
CA GLN A 187 6.86 9.53 -0.21
C GLN A 187 7.15 8.22 0.55
N SER A 188 6.12 7.52 1.05
CA SER A 188 6.33 6.21 1.70
C SER A 188 6.62 5.05 0.73
N ALA A 189 6.38 5.24 -0.58
CA ALA A 189 6.59 4.19 -1.57
C ALA A 189 8.03 4.11 -2.11
N ILE A 190 8.85 5.16 -1.94
CA ILE A 190 10.20 5.25 -2.52
C ILE A 190 11.30 4.75 -1.56
N PHE A 191 10.97 4.46 -0.29
CA PHE A 191 11.97 4.10 0.74
C PHE A 191 12.01 2.60 1.11
N ASN A 192 11.87 1.70 0.14
CA ASN A 192 11.90 0.25 0.40
C ASN A 192 12.88 -0.49 -0.52
N GLN A 193 14.17 -0.47 -0.15
CA GLN A 193 15.14 -1.41 -0.72
C GLN A 193 16.11 -2.05 0.29
N HIS A 194 15.97 -1.74 1.58
CA HIS A 194 16.60 -2.53 2.65
C HIS A 194 15.60 -2.60 3.79
N HIS A 195 15.08 -3.79 4.15
CA HIS A 195 14.69 -4.16 5.52
C HIS A 195 13.88 -5.47 5.54
N GLN A 196 14.53 -6.60 5.83
CA GLN A 196 13.85 -7.79 6.36
C GLN A 196 13.55 -7.68 7.87
N GLN A 197 14.17 -6.73 8.58
CA GLN A 197 14.00 -6.57 10.03
C GLN A 197 12.75 -5.77 10.46
N ASN A 198 12.06 -5.08 9.54
CA ASN A 198 10.93 -4.20 9.89
C ASN A 198 9.56 -4.91 9.97
N TYR A 199 9.44 -6.12 9.41
CA TYR A 199 8.16 -6.83 9.37
C TYR A 199 7.72 -7.35 10.75
N LEU A 200 8.66 -7.79 11.59
CA LEU A 200 8.35 -8.27 12.94
C LEU A 200 7.86 -7.15 13.87
N VAL A 201 8.44 -5.95 13.73
CA VAL A 201 8.03 -4.78 14.52
C VAL A 201 6.64 -4.30 14.07
N LEU A 202 6.42 -4.20 12.76
CA LEU A 202 5.11 -3.84 12.21
C LEU A 202 4.04 -4.87 12.61
N PHE A 203 4.37 -6.16 12.55
CA PHE A 203 3.48 -7.23 12.99
C PHE A 203 3.10 -7.09 14.47
N TRP A 204 4.08 -6.82 15.35
CA TRP A 204 3.82 -6.62 16.78
C TRP A 204 2.95 -5.40 17.08
N ILE A 205 3.12 -4.30 16.35
CA ILE A 205 2.30 -3.09 16.47
C ILE A 205 0.87 -3.37 16.04
N LEU A 206 0.69 -4.03 14.89
CA LEU A 206 -0.63 -4.40 14.39
C LEU A 206 -1.32 -5.40 15.32
N PHE A 207 -0.59 -6.36 15.89
CA PHE A 207 -1.10 -7.29 16.89
C PHE A 207 -1.58 -6.56 18.14
N LYS A 208 -0.77 -5.64 18.70
CA LYS A 208 -1.20 -4.82 19.85
C LYS A 208 -2.44 -3.98 19.55
N LEU A 209 -2.52 -3.39 18.35
CA LEU A 209 -3.70 -2.63 17.93
C LEU A 209 -4.96 -3.50 17.83
N ILE A 210 -4.82 -4.72 17.31
CA ILE A 210 -5.91 -5.70 17.23
C ILE A 210 -6.39 -6.10 18.62
N VAL A 211 -5.48 -6.38 19.55
CA VAL A 211 -5.81 -6.72 20.94
C VAL A 211 -6.50 -5.55 21.66
N LEU A 212 -6.05 -4.32 21.42
CA LEU A 212 -6.61 -3.12 22.06
C LEU A 212 -7.96 -2.70 21.44
N LYS A 213 -8.18 -2.90 20.14
CA LYS A 213 -9.40 -2.50 19.42
C LYS A 213 -9.78 -3.53 18.35
N PRO A 214 -10.55 -4.57 18.72
CA PRO A 214 -10.92 -5.65 17.78
C PRO A 214 -11.76 -5.17 16.59
N SER A 215 -12.44 -4.03 16.68
CA SER A 215 -13.20 -3.43 15.57
C SER A 215 -12.34 -3.01 14.37
N ILE A 216 -11.01 -2.91 14.54
CA ILE A 216 -10.08 -2.49 13.49
C ILE A 216 -9.54 -3.69 12.67
N ILE A 217 -9.84 -4.93 13.08
CA ILE A 217 -9.35 -6.17 12.43
C ILE A 217 -9.63 -6.17 10.92
N HIS A 218 -10.83 -5.75 10.49
CA HIS A 218 -11.18 -5.73 9.07
C HIS A 218 -10.30 -4.79 8.24
N LEU A 219 -9.86 -3.65 8.81
CA LEU A 219 -8.97 -2.71 8.14
C LEU A 219 -7.53 -3.23 8.05
N VAL A 220 -7.06 -3.95 9.08
CA VAL A 220 -5.74 -4.58 9.07
C VAL A 220 -5.70 -5.71 8.04
N LEU A 221 -6.73 -6.56 8.01
CA LEU A 221 -6.85 -7.65 7.04
C LEU A 221 -6.95 -7.12 5.60
N LEU A 222 -7.73 -6.06 5.36
CA LEU A 222 -7.81 -5.40 4.06
C LEU A 222 -6.44 -4.86 3.62
N LYS A 223 -5.68 -4.25 4.54
CA LYS A 223 -4.35 -3.71 4.25
C LYS A 223 -3.35 -4.82 3.91
N PHE A 224 -3.36 -5.94 4.64
CA PHE A 224 -2.53 -7.11 4.31
C PHE A 224 -2.92 -7.74 2.97
N PHE A 225 -4.23 -7.82 2.67
CA PHE A 225 -4.72 -8.35 1.40
C PHE A 225 -4.31 -7.49 0.20
N ILE A 226 -4.25 -6.16 0.38
CA ILE A 226 -3.84 -5.22 -0.67
C ILE A 226 -2.32 -5.21 -0.88
N PHE A 227 -1.51 -5.53 0.14
CA PHE A 227 -0.07 -5.20 0.12
C PHE A 227 0.91 -6.26 -0.39
N ASP A 228 0.59 -7.57 -0.47
CA ASP A 228 1.31 -8.54 -1.33
C ASP A 228 0.97 -10.01 -1.01
N MET A 229 0.68 -10.80 -2.05
CA MET A 229 0.54 -12.27 -2.03
C MET A 229 1.76 -12.96 -2.66
N HIS A 230 2.97 -12.41 -2.54
CA HIS A 230 4.14 -12.90 -3.27
C HIS A 230 5.10 -13.83 -2.50
N SER A 231 4.89 -14.10 -1.21
CA SER A 231 5.75 -15.03 -0.46
C SER A 231 4.97 -16.09 0.34
N PHE A 232 5.32 -17.35 0.10
CA PHE A 232 4.70 -18.54 0.71
C PHE A 232 4.77 -18.51 2.25
N SER A 233 5.83 -17.93 2.82
CA SER A 233 5.98 -17.76 4.27
C SER A 233 4.95 -16.80 4.87
N ASN A 234 4.58 -15.74 4.16
CA ASN A 234 3.56 -14.79 4.62
C ASN A 234 2.15 -15.42 4.57
N ILE A 235 1.90 -16.30 3.60
CA ILE A 235 0.64 -17.06 3.50
C ILE A 235 0.50 -17.99 4.71
N VAL A 236 1.56 -18.73 5.08
CA VAL A 236 1.53 -19.63 6.25
C VAL A 236 1.31 -18.84 7.55
N ILE A 237 1.96 -17.69 7.72
CA ILE A 237 1.76 -16.83 8.90
C ILE A 237 0.33 -16.27 8.91
N CYS A 238 -0.21 -15.86 7.77
CA CYS A 238 -1.59 -15.39 7.67
C CYS A 238 -2.60 -16.51 7.99
N ILE A 239 -2.35 -17.73 7.53
CA ILE A 239 -3.19 -18.90 7.83
C ILE A 239 -3.14 -19.24 9.32
N LEU A 240 -1.96 -19.24 9.94
CA LEU A 240 -1.81 -19.51 11.37
C LEU A 240 -2.45 -18.41 12.23
N CYS A 241 -2.30 -17.14 11.84
CA CYS A 241 -2.98 -16.02 12.49
C CYS A 241 -4.49 -16.09 12.32
N TYR A 242 -4.97 -16.49 11.13
CA TYR A 242 -6.38 -16.71 10.87
C TYR A 242 -6.94 -17.82 11.74
N ILE A 243 -6.26 -18.97 11.85
CA ILE A 243 -6.66 -20.10 12.70
C ILE A 243 -6.66 -19.69 14.18
N ALA A 244 -5.65 -18.94 14.63
CA ALA A 244 -5.60 -18.45 16.02
C ALA A 244 -6.77 -17.49 16.33
N ILE A 245 -7.09 -16.57 15.42
CA ILE A 245 -8.28 -15.70 15.54
C ILE A 245 -9.57 -16.52 15.50
N TRP A 246 -9.61 -17.57 14.67
CA TRP A 246 -10.75 -18.48 14.49
C TRP A 246 -11.06 -19.29 15.77
N ILE A 247 -10.02 -19.68 16.52
CA ILE A 247 -10.14 -20.40 17.79
C ILE A 247 -10.48 -19.45 18.95
N CYS A 248 -9.88 -18.25 18.99
CA CYS A 248 -10.00 -17.36 20.15
C CYS A 248 -11.27 -16.49 20.18
N PHE A 249 -11.94 -16.23 19.05
CA PHE A 249 -13.06 -15.27 19.00
C PHE A 249 -14.29 -15.81 18.25
N PRO A 250 -15.15 -16.61 18.91
CA PRO A 250 -16.36 -17.18 18.31
C PRO A 250 -17.40 -16.13 17.88
N PHE A 251 -17.36 -14.93 18.45
CA PHE A 251 -18.21 -13.80 18.04
C PHE A 251 -17.77 -13.20 16.70
N ILE A 252 -16.46 -13.10 16.47
CA ILE A 252 -15.88 -12.63 15.20
C ILE A 252 -16.14 -13.67 14.10
N ARG A 253 -16.13 -14.96 14.43
CA ARG A 253 -16.49 -16.06 13.51
C ARG A 253 -17.86 -15.85 12.85
N ARG A 254 -18.88 -15.40 13.58
CA ARG A 254 -20.23 -15.18 13.00
C ARG A 254 -20.24 -14.03 11.99
N HIS A 255 -19.52 -12.94 12.27
CA HIS A 255 -19.43 -11.79 11.36
C HIS A 255 -18.49 -12.00 10.18
N LEU A 256 -17.36 -12.70 10.37
CA LEU A 256 -16.44 -13.04 9.28
C LEU A 256 -17.05 -14.08 8.33
N ILE A 257 -17.82 -15.06 8.84
CA ILE A 257 -18.59 -15.97 7.99
C ILE A 257 -19.63 -15.19 7.18
N LEU A 258 -20.39 -14.27 7.79
CA LEU A 258 -21.35 -13.44 7.05
C LEU A 258 -20.70 -12.52 6.01
N PHE A 259 -19.51 -11.98 6.31
CA PHE A 259 -18.77 -11.11 5.38
C PHE A 259 -18.12 -11.91 4.24
N VAL A 260 -17.46 -13.03 4.55
CA VAL A 260 -16.87 -13.93 3.54
C VAL A 260 -17.96 -14.58 2.69
N TYR A 261 -19.11 -14.94 3.27
CA TYR A 261 -20.26 -15.46 2.52
C TYR A 261 -20.93 -14.36 1.67
N SER A 262 -20.90 -13.10 2.11
CA SER A 262 -21.38 -11.95 1.30
C SER A 262 -20.45 -11.62 0.13
N GLU A 263 -19.13 -11.81 0.25
CA GLU A 263 -18.17 -11.50 -0.83
C GLU A 263 -17.89 -12.71 -1.73
N LEU A 264 -17.90 -13.93 -1.19
CA LEU A 264 -17.92 -15.15 -1.99
C LEU A 264 -19.23 -15.29 -2.75
N SER A 265 -20.39 -14.91 -2.18
CA SER A 265 -21.63 -14.93 -2.96
C SER A 265 -21.54 -13.96 -4.14
N LYS A 266 -21.03 -12.73 -3.99
CA LYS A 266 -20.86 -11.82 -5.13
C LYS A 266 -19.95 -12.36 -6.25
N ASN A 267 -18.82 -12.99 -5.89
CA ASN A 267 -17.84 -13.45 -6.88
C ASN A 267 -18.10 -14.87 -7.43
N VAL A 268 -18.70 -15.76 -6.64
CA VAL A 268 -19.12 -17.10 -7.10
C VAL A 268 -20.43 -17.01 -7.88
N ILE A 269 -21.33 -16.06 -7.56
CA ILE A 269 -22.53 -15.80 -8.37
C ILE A 269 -22.13 -15.29 -9.76
N CYS A 270 -21.12 -14.42 -9.91
CA CYS A 270 -20.65 -14.01 -11.24
C CYS A 270 -19.96 -15.14 -12.03
N PHE A 271 -19.29 -16.09 -11.38
CA PHE A 271 -18.57 -17.16 -12.08
C PHE A 271 -19.47 -18.36 -12.44
N VAL A 272 -20.52 -18.63 -11.65
CA VAL A 272 -21.49 -19.70 -11.95
C VAL A 272 -22.58 -19.21 -12.92
N LEU A 273 -22.92 -17.92 -12.92
CA LEU A 273 -23.91 -17.35 -13.85
C LEU A 273 -23.45 -17.35 -15.32
N THR A 274 -22.16 -17.53 -15.60
CA THR A 274 -21.67 -17.67 -16.98
C THR A 274 -21.84 -19.08 -17.56
N SER A 275 -22.34 -20.06 -16.81
CA SER A 275 -22.43 -21.45 -17.33
C SER A 275 -23.77 -22.16 -17.21
N ILE A 276 -24.83 -21.59 -16.61
CA ILE A 276 -26.15 -22.21 -16.60
C ILE A 276 -27.23 -21.15 -16.82
N ASN A 277 -27.93 -21.25 -17.95
CA ASN A 277 -28.96 -20.31 -18.39
C ASN A 277 -30.34 -20.60 -17.78
N ASP A 278 -30.39 -21.03 -16.51
CA ASP A 278 -31.63 -21.34 -15.82
C ASP A 278 -31.98 -20.22 -14.84
N THR A 279 -32.71 -19.24 -15.38
CA THR A 279 -33.35 -18.15 -14.65
C THR A 279 -34.14 -18.62 -13.43
N TYR A 280 -34.68 -19.84 -13.48
CA TYR A 280 -35.40 -20.48 -12.37
C TYR A 280 -34.49 -20.93 -11.22
N PHE A 281 -33.27 -21.38 -11.51
CA PHE A 281 -32.29 -21.72 -10.46
C PHE A 281 -31.79 -20.45 -9.75
N THR A 282 -31.59 -19.37 -10.51
CA THR A 282 -31.28 -18.06 -9.95
C THR A 282 -32.43 -17.54 -9.07
N LEU A 283 -33.69 -17.71 -9.51
CA LEU A 283 -34.86 -17.33 -8.73
C LEU A 283 -34.98 -18.15 -7.43
N TYR A 284 -34.71 -19.45 -7.48
CA TYR A 284 -34.72 -20.32 -6.30
C TYR A 284 -33.63 -19.94 -5.28
N LEU A 285 -32.42 -19.61 -5.75
CA LEU A 285 -31.34 -19.12 -4.89
C LEU A 285 -31.64 -17.74 -4.29
N MET A 286 -32.28 -16.86 -5.06
CA MET A 286 -32.76 -15.57 -4.58
C MET A 286 -33.86 -15.75 -3.51
N LEU A 287 -34.79 -16.68 -3.71
CA LEU A 287 -35.84 -16.98 -2.74
C LEU A 287 -35.29 -17.56 -1.44
N THR A 288 -34.37 -18.53 -1.53
CA THR A 288 -33.81 -19.20 -0.34
C THR A 288 -32.91 -18.25 0.47
N SER A 289 -32.13 -17.40 -0.19
CA SER A 289 -31.37 -16.35 0.48
C SER A 289 -32.27 -15.29 1.13
N PHE A 290 -33.36 -14.89 0.47
CA PHE A 290 -34.34 -13.97 1.05
C PHE A 290 -35.04 -14.56 2.28
N ILE A 291 -35.48 -15.83 2.22
CA ILE A 291 -36.07 -16.55 3.37
C ILE A 291 -35.07 -16.64 4.53
N SER A 292 -33.80 -16.91 4.24
CA SER A 292 -32.74 -16.96 5.27
C SER A 292 -32.54 -15.60 5.94
N ILE A 293 -32.58 -14.50 5.18
CA ILE A 293 -32.51 -13.14 5.74
C ILE A 293 -33.70 -12.87 6.66
N LEU A 294 -34.91 -13.25 6.25
CA LEU A 294 -36.12 -13.04 7.06
C LEU A 294 -36.08 -13.84 8.37
N ILE A 295 -35.64 -15.10 8.33
CA ILE A 295 -35.47 -15.93 9.54
C ILE A 295 -34.44 -15.31 10.49
N ASN A 296 -33.30 -14.85 9.95
CA ASN A 296 -32.27 -14.20 10.76
C ASN A 296 -32.73 -12.87 11.35
N LEU A 297 -33.54 -12.10 10.62
CA LEU A 297 -34.14 -10.87 11.11
C LEU A 297 -35.10 -11.17 12.27
N GLN A 298 -35.95 -12.20 12.12
CA GLN A 298 -36.90 -12.63 13.15
C GLN A 298 -36.17 -13.11 14.41
N LEU A 299 -35.10 -13.89 14.27
CA LEU A 299 -34.27 -14.33 15.40
C LEU A 299 -33.58 -13.16 16.10
N SER A 300 -33.05 -12.19 15.33
CA SER A 300 -32.43 -11.00 15.90
C SER A 300 -33.43 -10.12 16.65
N ILE A 301 -34.68 -10.04 16.19
CA ILE A 301 -35.74 -9.31 16.87
C ILE A 301 -36.17 -10.04 18.15
N HIS A 302 -36.23 -11.38 18.11
CA HIS A 302 -36.51 -12.20 19.28
C HIS A 302 -35.43 -12.05 20.37
N ASP A 303 -34.14 -12.09 19.99
CA ASP A 303 -33.01 -11.88 20.90
C ASP A 303 -32.99 -10.44 21.48
N PHE A 304 -33.43 -9.46 20.69
CA PHE A 304 -33.60 -8.08 21.15
C PHE A 304 -34.74 -7.95 22.17
N HIS A 305 -35.85 -8.67 21.97
CA HIS A 305 -37.01 -8.68 22.86
C HIS A 305 -36.72 -9.38 24.20
N LEU A 306 -35.87 -10.41 24.21
CA LEU A 306 -35.47 -11.09 25.46
C LEU A 306 -34.56 -10.22 26.35
N ASN A 307 -33.80 -9.30 25.75
CA ASN A 307 -32.78 -8.52 26.46
C ASN A 307 -33.23 -7.11 26.89
N ASN A 308 -34.38 -6.60 26.43
CA ASN A 308 -34.84 -5.26 26.76
C ASN A 308 -36.32 -5.23 27.20
N ASN A 309 -36.56 -4.85 28.48
CA ASN A 309 -37.89 -4.53 29.01
C ASN A 309 -38.33 -3.13 28.58
N PHE A 310 -38.59 -2.92 27.29
CA PHE A 310 -39.14 -1.66 26.78
C PHE A 310 -40.41 -1.90 25.97
N GLU A 311 -41.39 -1.01 26.17
CA GLU A 311 -42.73 -1.07 25.60
C GLU A 311 -42.73 -1.32 24.10
N LYS A 312 -43.65 -2.20 23.67
CA LYS A 312 -43.81 -2.70 22.30
C LYS A 312 -43.84 -1.55 21.29
N SER A 313 -42.70 -1.28 20.67
CA SER A 313 -42.61 -0.30 19.60
C SER A 313 -43.50 -0.69 18.43
N LEU A 314 -44.09 0.31 17.77
CA LEU A 314 -44.94 0.20 16.57
C LEU A 314 -44.34 -0.72 15.48
N LEU A 315 -43.01 -0.84 15.47
CA LEU A 315 -42.22 -1.69 14.58
C LEU A 315 -42.53 -3.18 14.77
N CYS A 316 -42.70 -3.65 16.01
CA CYS A 316 -43.04 -5.06 16.28
C CYS A 316 -44.44 -5.41 15.77
N ILE A 317 -45.42 -4.51 15.96
CA ILE A 317 -46.79 -4.70 15.47
C ILE A 317 -46.81 -4.71 13.94
N LEU A 318 -46.04 -3.82 13.29
CA LEU A 318 -45.89 -3.79 11.83
C LEU A 318 -45.23 -5.07 11.30
N LEU A 319 -44.19 -5.58 11.95
CA LEU A 319 -43.51 -6.82 11.56
C LEU A 319 -44.39 -8.05 11.75
N ASP A 320 -45.12 -8.15 12.87
CA ASP A 320 -46.04 -9.27 13.14
C ASP A 320 -47.20 -9.31 12.14
N PHE A 321 -47.62 -8.18 11.57
CA PHE A 321 -48.68 -8.13 10.56
C PHE A 321 -48.19 -8.31 9.12
N ILE A 322 -47.02 -7.77 8.78
CA ILE A 322 -46.52 -7.74 7.40
C ILE A 322 -45.80 -9.05 7.05
N LEU A 323 -45.04 -9.63 8.00
CA LEU A 323 -44.22 -10.80 7.74
C LEU A 323 -45.03 -12.05 7.37
N PRO A 324 -46.16 -12.39 8.04
CA PRO A 324 -46.97 -13.54 7.66
C PRO A 324 -47.62 -13.36 6.28
N LYS A 325 -48.02 -12.13 5.93
CA LYS A 325 -48.63 -11.83 4.62
C LYS A 325 -47.62 -11.94 3.49
N LEU A 326 -46.38 -11.48 3.70
CA LEU A 326 -45.28 -11.68 2.75
C LEU A 326 -44.93 -13.15 2.61
N CYS A 327 -44.84 -13.91 3.71
CA CYS A 327 -44.61 -15.35 3.65
C CYS A 327 -45.72 -16.10 2.88
N LEU A 328 -46.99 -15.74 3.10
CA LEU A 328 -48.13 -16.31 2.37
C LEU A 328 -48.10 -15.96 0.87
N LEU A 329 -47.73 -14.73 0.52
CA LEU A 329 -47.58 -14.31 -0.88
C LEU A 329 -46.46 -15.10 -1.57
N MET A 330 -45.33 -15.29 -0.88
CA MET A 330 -44.18 -16.05 -1.40
C MET A 330 -44.49 -17.54 -1.53
N LEU A 331 -45.22 -18.13 -0.57
CA LEU A 331 -45.71 -19.51 -0.67
C LEU A 331 -46.68 -19.67 -1.84
N ARG A 332 -47.60 -18.72 -2.04
CA ARG A 332 -48.53 -18.76 -3.17
C ARG A 332 -47.81 -18.69 -4.51
N LEU A 333 -46.84 -17.80 -4.66
CA LEU A 333 -45.98 -17.72 -5.85
C LEU A 333 -45.20 -19.02 -6.07
N PHE A 334 -44.67 -19.61 -4.99
CA PHE A 334 -43.97 -20.88 -5.08
C PHE A 334 -44.88 -22.00 -5.58
N PHE A 335 -46.10 -22.14 -5.03
CA PHE A 335 -47.05 -23.17 -5.43
C PHE A 335 -47.68 -22.96 -6.81
N GLU A 336 -47.78 -21.72 -7.30
CA GLU A 336 -48.23 -21.46 -8.68
C GLU A 336 -47.13 -21.77 -9.72
N ILE A 337 -45.85 -21.60 -9.36
CA ILE A 337 -44.72 -21.82 -10.27
C ILE A 337 -44.27 -23.30 -10.27
N LEU A 338 -44.35 -24.01 -9.15
CA LEU A 338 -43.86 -25.39 -9.00
C LEU A 338 -44.48 -26.40 -10.01
N PRO A 339 -45.79 -26.38 -10.32
CA PRO A 339 -46.38 -27.32 -11.27
C PRO A 339 -45.85 -27.13 -12.69
N SER A 340 -45.62 -25.87 -13.09
CA SER A 340 -45.05 -25.55 -14.41
C SER A 340 -43.63 -26.08 -14.55
N PHE A 341 -42.84 -26.01 -13.47
CA PHE A 341 -41.47 -26.50 -13.39
C PHE A 341 -41.38 -28.03 -13.49
N ILE A 342 -42.24 -28.76 -12.76
CA ILE A 342 -42.31 -30.22 -12.81
C ILE A 342 -42.69 -30.70 -14.22
N CYS A 343 -43.63 -30.02 -14.88
CA CYS A 343 -44.00 -30.35 -16.26
C CYS A 343 -42.83 -30.18 -17.24
N THR A 344 -42.07 -29.09 -17.16
CA THR A 344 -40.88 -28.89 -18.02
C THR A 344 -39.81 -29.95 -17.78
N ILE A 345 -39.53 -30.32 -16.52
CA ILE A 345 -38.53 -31.36 -16.22
C ILE A 345 -38.98 -32.73 -16.73
N CYS A 346 -40.25 -33.09 -16.52
CA CYS A 346 -40.80 -34.34 -17.04
C CYS A 346 -40.74 -34.39 -18.58
N TRP A 347 -40.98 -33.27 -19.25
CA TRP A 347 -40.89 -33.19 -20.71
C TRP A 347 -39.44 -33.32 -21.21
N SER A 348 -38.49 -32.64 -20.57
CA SER A 348 -37.06 -32.76 -20.87
C SER A 348 -36.54 -34.18 -20.67
N LEU A 349 -36.96 -34.85 -19.59
CA LEU A 349 -36.60 -36.24 -19.33
C LEU A 349 -37.22 -37.19 -20.35
N MET A 350 -38.47 -36.97 -20.77
CA MET A 350 -39.08 -37.75 -21.85
C MET A 350 -38.31 -37.60 -23.16
N VAL A 351 -37.87 -36.39 -23.52
CA VAL A 351 -37.06 -36.13 -24.72
C VAL A 351 -35.72 -36.86 -24.66
N ILE A 352 -35.03 -36.81 -23.52
CA ILE A 352 -33.75 -37.51 -23.31
C ILE A 352 -33.93 -39.03 -23.44
N PHE A 353 -35.00 -39.59 -22.87
CA PHE A 353 -35.30 -41.02 -22.99
C PHE A 353 -35.64 -41.44 -24.43
N THR A 354 -36.36 -40.61 -25.19
CA THR A 354 -36.64 -40.91 -26.61
C THR A 354 -35.41 -40.85 -27.51
N ILE A 355 -34.48 -39.94 -27.23
CA ILE A 355 -33.22 -39.82 -27.99
C ILE A 355 -32.26 -40.97 -27.60
N GLY A 356 -32.25 -41.37 -26.33
CA GLY A 356 -31.45 -42.50 -25.85
C GLY A 356 -31.90 -43.87 -26.35
N SER A 357 -33.15 -44.03 -26.80
CA SER A 357 -33.65 -45.27 -27.40
C SER A 357 -33.41 -45.39 -28.92
N LEU A 358 -32.91 -44.33 -29.56
CA LEU A 358 -32.60 -44.28 -31.01
C LEU A 358 -31.12 -44.52 -31.32
N PHE A 359 -30.29 -44.66 -30.29
CA PHE A 359 -28.89 -45.11 -30.33
C PHE A 359 -28.79 -46.47 -29.64
#